data_AF-A0AAV3EKJ3-F1
#
_entry.id   AF-A0AAV3EKJ3-F1
#
_cell.length_a   1.000
_cell.length_b   1.000
_cell.length_c   1.000
_cell.angle_alpha   90.00
_cell.angle_beta   90.00
_cell.angle_gamma   90.00
#
_symmetry.space_group_name_H-M   'P 1'
#
loop_
_entity.id
_entity.type
_entity.pdbx_description
1 polymer ?
#
loop_
_entity_poly.entity_id
_entity_poly.type
_entity_poly.pdbx_seq_one_letter_code
_entity_poly.pdbx_strand_id
1 'polypeptide(L)'
;MIYRNLANAIISNDDATSQNYIQKAAYWYNKWKNEYEDEFNYIRSTDIIEGHAEYIGVLSNFTSDAITKDDIIKTVYPDAILKTLGTDSYSLGFISLTLLDKYNPNFKNTFFETKKSPIELLLDGVTEIEDTIDNKLVDELKKQLDSLNDQVKIQIENIITSLDDKNIPYLKIDPEYIVGSIALSGFFSYNKNDIYAEFSANYEQDSSNTLNVDNLSILSKDGFDIIPLTEEFEIKDDIIILKSDKLKGTLKITTSTEDGRTVYTSK
;
A
#
# COMPACT_ATOMS: atom_id res chain seq x y z
N MET A 1 -13.20 11.73 1.82
CA MET A 1 -14.49 12.44 1.63
C MET A 1 -14.99 12.41 0.19
N ILE A 2 -14.14 12.69 -0.82
CA ILE A 2 -14.50 12.66 -2.26
C ILE A 2 -15.27 11.38 -2.62
N TYR A 3 -14.62 10.22 -2.46
CA TYR A 3 -15.20 8.91 -2.76
C TYR A 3 -16.54 8.69 -2.04
N ARG A 4 -16.61 8.99 -0.74
CA ARG A 4 -17.82 8.79 0.08
C ARG A 4 -19.01 9.61 -0.42
N ASN A 5 -18.79 10.86 -0.80
CA ASN A 5 -19.84 11.69 -1.40
C ASN A 5 -20.28 11.10 -2.75
N LEU A 6 -19.36 10.72 -3.64
CA LEU A 6 -19.74 10.12 -4.92
C LEU A 6 -20.46 8.75 -4.75
N ALA A 7 -20.06 7.94 -3.78
CA ALA A 7 -20.74 6.71 -3.41
C ALA A 7 -22.19 6.98 -2.94
N ASN A 8 -22.38 7.97 -2.08
CA ASN A 8 -23.71 8.40 -1.66
C ASN A 8 -24.53 8.98 -2.82
N ALA A 9 -23.89 9.61 -3.81
CA ALA A 9 -24.56 10.08 -5.02
C ALA A 9 -25.13 8.91 -5.85
N ILE A 10 -24.43 7.78 -5.96
CA ILE A 10 -24.91 6.56 -6.64
C ILE A 10 -26.09 5.95 -5.87
N ILE A 11 -25.97 5.85 -4.55
CA ILE A 11 -26.96 5.19 -3.67
C ILE A 11 -28.26 6.00 -3.58
N SER A 12 -28.18 7.33 -3.71
CA SER A 12 -29.34 8.23 -3.59
C SER A 12 -30.47 7.89 -4.57
N ASN A 13 -31.72 7.99 -4.11
CA ASN A 13 -32.91 7.59 -4.89
C ASN A 13 -33.47 8.70 -5.78
N ASP A 14 -33.01 9.94 -5.63
CA ASP A 14 -33.42 11.07 -6.44
C ASP A 14 -32.20 11.86 -6.93
N ASP A 15 -32.41 12.61 -8.02
CA ASP A 15 -31.33 13.34 -8.68
C ASP A 15 -30.90 14.59 -7.93
N ALA A 16 -31.78 15.24 -7.17
CA ALA A 16 -31.40 16.44 -6.43
C ALA A 16 -30.41 16.09 -5.30
N THR A 17 -30.70 15.03 -4.55
CA THR A 17 -29.80 14.50 -3.51
C THR A 17 -28.49 14.01 -4.12
N SER A 18 -28.55 13.29 -5.24
CA SER A 18 -27.36 12.81 -5.95
C SER A 18 -26.46 13.96 -6.41
N GLN A 19 -27.05 15.00 -7.01
CA GLN A 19 -26.31 16.21 -7.42
C GLN A 19 -25.71 16.96 -6.23
N ASN A 20 -26.42 17.07 -5.11
CA ASN A 20 -25.86 17.68 -3.90
C ASN A 20 -24.58 16.97 -3.45
N TYR A 21 -24.56 15.64 -3.46
CA TYR A 21 -23.35 14.88 -3.15
C TYR A 21 -22.23 15.08 -4.18
N ILE A 22 -22.53 15.17 -5.48
CA ILE A 22 -21.53 15.46 -6.52
C ILE A 22 -20.90 16.85 -6.29
N GLN A 23 -21.70 17.86 -5.96
CA GLN A 23 -21.22 19.21 -5.67
C GLN A 23 -20.34 19.27 -4.40
N LYS A 24 -20.66 18.48 -3.39
CA LYS A 24 -19.81 18.31 -2.19
C LYS A 24 -18.52 17.55 -2.51
N ALA A 25 -18.57 16.57 -3.41
CA ALA A 25 -17.36 15.90 -3.89
C ALA A 25 -16.45 16.88 -4.65
N ALA A 26 -17.03 17.80 -5.44
CA ALA A 26 -16.29 18.86 -6.11
C ALA A 26 -15.51 19.74 -5.13
N TYR A 27 -16.15 20.16 -4.04
CA TYR A 27 -15.49 20.93 -2.97
C TYR A 27 -14.25 20.20 -2.43
N TRP A 28 -14.39 18.93 -2.04
CA TRP A 28 -13.26 18.16 -1.51
C TRP A 28 -12.17 17.89 -2.54
N TYR A 29 -12.55 17.64 -3.79
CA TYR A 29 -11.61 17.40 -4.88
C TYR A 29 -10.79 18.65 -5.19
N ASN A 30 -11.44 19.80 -5.34
CA ASN A 30 -10.75 21.07 -5.57
C ASN A 30 -9.86 21.45 -4.39
N LYS A 31 -10.33 21.24 -3.16
CA LYS A 31 -9.52 21.46 -1.96
C LYS A 31 -8.26 20.59 -1.96
N TRP A 32 -8.38 19.28 -2.16
CA TRP A 32 -7.21 18.37 -2.23
C TRP A 32 -6.26 18.74 -3.37
N LYS A 33 -6.79 18.97 -4.58
CA LYS A 33 -5.99 19.36 -5.75
C LYS A 33 -5.17 20.63 -5.52
N ASN A 34 -5.74 21.63 -4.85
CA ASN A 34 -5.08 22.90 -4.59
C ASN A 34 -4.11 22.84 -3.40
N GLU A 35 -4.42 22.06 -2.37
CA GLU A 35 -3.56 21.91 -1.17
C GLU A 35 -2.38 20.96 -1.42
N TYR A 36 -2.53 19.97 -2.30
CA TYR A 36 -1.55 18.90 -2.55
C TYR A 36 -1.27 18.73 -4.05
N GLU A 37 -0.87 19.81 -4.72
CA GLU A 37 -0.68 19.84 -6.18
C GLU A 37 0.36 18.82 -6.67
N ASP A 38 1.47 18.63 -5.95
CA ASP A 38 2.51 17.66 -6.31
C ASP A 38 1.99 16.21 -6.28
N GLU A 39 1.24 15.87 -5.23
CA GLU A 39 0.59 14.55 -5.09
C GLU A 39 -0.43 14.34 -6.20
N PHE A 40 -1.29 15.35 -6.43
CA PHE A 40 -2.28 15.33 -7.50
C PHE A 40 -1.62 15.05 -8.85
N ASN A 41 -0.58 15.80 -9.22
CA ASN A 41 0.11 15.65 -10.49
C ASN A 41 0.84 14.30 -10.60
N TYR A 42 1.37 13.78 -9.48
CA TYR A 42 2.05 12.48 -9.44
C TYR A 42 1.10 11.31 -9.75
N ILE A 43 -0.13 11.31 -9.23
CA ILE A 43 -1.06 10.19 -9.40
C ILE A 43 -1.99 10.33 -10.61
N ARG A 44 -2.15 11.54 -11.16
CA ARG A 44 -3.13 11.85 -12.22
C ARG A 44 -3.08 10.93 -13.44
N SER A 45 -1.89 10.54 -13.91
CA SER A 45 -1.78 9.63 -15.07
C SER A 45 -2.26 8.22 -14.74
N THR A 46 -1.96 7.74 -13.54
CA THR A 46 -2.39 6.45 -13.03
C THR A 46 -3.91 6.42 -12.87
N ASP A 47 -4.50 7.47 -12.30
CA ASP A 47 -5.96 7.64 -12.17
C ASP A 47 -6.71 7.55 -13.51
N ILE A 48 -6.11 8.08 -14.60
CA ILE A 48 -6.71 8.03 -15.94
C ILE A 48 -6.82 6.59 -16.44
N ILE A 49 -5.75 5.81 -16.32
CA ILE A 49 -5.66 4.47 -16.91
C ILE A 49 -6.37 3.44 -16.02
N GLU A 50 -6.04 3.44 -14.73
CA GLU A 50 -6.52 2.45 -13.77
C GLU A 50 -7.99 2.65 -13.43
N GLY A 51 -8.43 3.90 -13.31
CA GLY A 51 -9.84 4.22 -13.08
C GLY A 51 -10.78 3.77 -14.20
N HIS A 52 -10.31 3.82 -15.45
CA HIS A 52 -11.06 3.28 -16.59
C HIS A 52 -11.05 1.75 -16.62
N ALA A 53 -9.89 1.14 -16.36
CA ALA A 53 -9.75 -0.32 -16.33
C ALA A 53 -10.69 -0.94 -15.27
N GLU A 54 -10.74 -0.36 -14.07
CA GLU A 54 -11.64 -0.82 -13.01
C GLU A 54 -13.10 -0.72 -13.41
N TYR A 55 -13.49 0.37 -14.08
CA TYR A 55 -14.85 0.53 -14.55
C TYR A 55 -15.27 -0.61 -15.49
N ILE A 56 -14.42 -0.95 -16.46
CA ILE A 56 -14.68 -2.08 -17.35
C ILE A 56 -14.65 -3.41 -16.57
N GLY A 57 -13.71 -3.59 -15.66
CA GLY A 57 -13.58 -4.79 -14.84
C GLY A 57 -14.82 -5.05 -13.97
N VAL A 58 -15.26 -4.06 -13.20
CA VAL A 58 -16.46 -4.16 -12.36
C VAL A 58 -17.70 -4.40 -13.22
N LEU A 59 -17.83 -3.70 -14.35
CA LEU A 59 -18.97 -3.93 -15.24
C LEU A 59 -18.98 -5.35 -15.84
N SER A 60 -17.80 -5.92 -16.11
CA SER A 60 -17.67 -7.28 -16.65
C SER A 60 -18.09 -8.38 -15.66
N ASN A 61 -18.13 -8.07 -14.35
CA ASN A 61 -18.60 -8.99 -13.32
C ASN A 61 -20.12 -9.18 -13.34
N PHE A 62 -20.87 -8.29 -14.00
CA PHE A 62 -22.30 -8.45 -14.15
C PHE A 62 -22.58 -9.36 -15.36
N THR A 63 -23.17 -10.52 -15.08
CA THR A 63 -23.50 -11.53 -16.11
C THR A 63 -24.92 -11.39 -16.64
N SER A 64 -25.63 -10.32 -16.31
CA SER A 64 -27.01 -10.06 -16.73
C SER A 64 -27.07 -9.31 -18.06
N ASP A 65 -28.14 -9.55 -18.83
CA ASP A 65 -28.38 -8.85 -20.10
C ASP A 65 -28.57 -7.34 -19.94
N ALA A 66 -28.89 -6.89 -18.72
CA ALA A 66 -28.93 -5.48 -18.34
C ALA A 66 -28.40 -5.32 -16.90
N ILE A 67 -27.51 -4.35 -16.72
CA ILE A 67 -26.98 -3.96 -15.40
C ILE A 67 -27.98 -2.98 -14.78
N THR A 68 -28.54 -3.32 -13.62
CA THR A 68 -29.49 -2.45 -12.91
C THR A 68 -28.78 -1.52 -11.93
N LYS A 69 -29.48 -0.47 -11.48
CA LYS A 69 -28.99 0.40 -10.40
C LYS A 69 -28.69 -0.39 -9.12
N ASP A 70 -29.53 -1.37 -8.79
CA ASP A 70 -29.36 -2.19 -7.59
C ASP A 70 -28.13 -3.08 -7.67
N ASP A 71 -27.75 -3.52 -8.87
CA ASP A 71 -26.52 -4.30 -9.07
C ASP A 71 -25.28 -3.45 -8.84
N ILE A 72 -25.29 -2.21 -9.30
CA ILE A 72 -24.23 -1.23 -9.06
C ILE A 72 -24.14 -0.86 -7.58
N ILE A 73 -25.27 -0.61 -6.90
CA ILE A 73 -25.27 -0.24 -5.48
C ILE A 73 -24.61 -1.31 -4.61
N LYS A 74 -24.76 -2.60 -4.95
CA LYS A 74 -24.14 -3.70 -4.20
C LYS A 74 -22.61 -3.68 -4.24
N THR A 75 -21.99 -3.02 -5.22
CA THR A 75 -20.53 -2.91 -5.34
C THR A 75 -19.97 -1.62 -4.75
N VAL A 76 -20.82 -0.71 -4.28
CA VAL A 76 -20.44 0.62 -3.77
C VAL A 76 -20.56 0.67 -2.25
N TYR A 77 -19.45 0.98 -1.58
CA TYR A 77 -19.41 1.07 -0.12
C TYR A 77 -18.90 2.44 0.31
N PRO A 78 -19.75 3.39 0.77
CA PRO A 78 -19.31 4.76 1.09
C PRO A 78 -18.12 4.85 2.05
N ASP A 79 -17.99 3.87 2.94
CA ASP A 79 -16.92 3.78 3.93
C ASP A 79 -15.80 2.80 3.50
N ALA A 80 -15.62 2.53 2.20
CA ALA A 80 -14.55 1.67 1.67
C ALA A 80 -13.14 2.11 2.11
N ILE A 81 -12.95 3.41 2.33
CA ILE A 81 -11.70 4.00 2.85
C ILE A 81 -11.33 3.50 4.26
N LEU A 82 -12.30 2.95 4.99
CA LEU A 82 -12.10 2.30 6.28
C LEU A 82 -11.75 0.81 6.17
N LYS A 83 -11.75 0.24 4.96
CA LYS A 83 -11.39 -1.17 4.74
C LYS A 83 -9.99 -1.30 4.17
N THR A 84 -9.58 -0.34 3.35
CA THR A 84 -8.23 -0.20 2.84
C THR A 84 -7.79 1.24 3.10
N LEU A 85 -6.77 1.43 3.93
CA LEU A 85 -6.14 2.74 4.12
C LEU A 85 -5.47 3.12 2.78
N GLY A 86 -6.25 3.78 1.93
CA GLY A 86 -6.02 3.84 0.49
C GLY A 86 -7.14 3.11 -0.24
N THR A 87 -8.28 3.79 -0.46
CA THR A 87 -9.13 3.41 -1.59
C THR A 87 -8.34 3.74 -2.85
N ASP A 88 -7.93 2.68 -3.52
CA ASP A 88 -7.20 2.69 -4.77
C ASP A 88 -7.88 3.60 -5.80
N SER A 89 -7.08 4.32 -6.60
CA SER A 89 -7.54 5.20 -7.69
C SER A 89 -8.58 4.54 -8.61
N TYR A 90 -8.47 3.22 -8.76
CA TYR A 90 -9.43 2.31 -9.37
C TYR A 90 -10.88 2.55 -8.91
N SER A 91 -11.14 2.49 -7.60
CA SER A 91 -12.48 2.60 -7.02
C SER A 91 -13.09 3.99 -7.23
N LEU A 92 -12.26 5.03 -7.17
CA LEU A 92 -12.69 6.40 -7.46
C LEU A 92 -13.03 6.57 -8.95
N GLY A 93 -12.24 5.95 -9.84
CA GLY A 93 -12.50 5.89 -11.27
C GLY A 93 -13.82 5.21 -11.60
N PHE A 94 -14.06 4.01 -11.07
CA PHE A 94 -15.31 3.27 -11.23
C PHE A 94 -16.52 4.13 -10.87
N ILE A 95 -16.58 4.66 -9.64
CA ILE A 95 -17.72 5.47 -9.17
C ILE A 95 -17.90 6.73 -10.04
N SER A 96 -16.81 7.37 -10.45
CA SER A 96 -16.88 8.57 -11.28
C SER A 96 -17.47 8.27 -12.66
N LEU A 97 -17.02 7.20 -13.31
CA LEU A 97 -17.52 6.76 -14.61
C LEU A 97 -18.95 6.24 -14.52
N THR A 98 -19.36 5.59 -13.43
CA THR A 98 -20.75 5.20 -13.18
C THR A 98 -21.68 6.41 -13.09
N LEU A 99 -21.27 7.47 -12.38
CA LEU A 99 -22.06 8.71 -12.32
C LEU A 99 -22.09 9.44 -13.65
N LEU A 100 -20.99 9.44 -14.41
CA LEU A 100 -20.96 9.94 -15.79
C LEU A 100 -21.91 9.16 -16.69
N ASP A 101 -22.02 7.84 -16.54
CA ASP A 101 -22.94 7.03 -17.34
C ASP A 101 -24.41 7.38 -17.05
N LYS A 102 -24.71 7.75 -15.81
CA LYS A 102 -26.04 8.23 -15.41
C LYS A 102 -26.37 9.61 -15.99
N TYR A 103 -25.43 10.56 -15.91
CA TYR A 103 -25.72 11.99 -16.16
C TYR A 103 -25.24 12.50 -17.53
N ASN A 104 -24.24 11.85 -18.13
CA ASN A 104 -23.67 12.21 -19.42
C ASN A 104 -23.17 10.96 -20.17
N PRO A 105 -24.03 10.00 -20.54
CA PRO A 105 -23.63 8.72 -21.15
C PRO A 105 -22.81 8.85 -22.44
N ASN A 106 -22.88 10.00 -23.11
CA ASN A 106 -22.10 10.31 -24.31
C ASN A 106 -20.60 10.49 -24.04
N PHE A 107 -20.17 10.58 -22.77
CA PHE A 107 -18.76 10.69 -22.40
C PHE A 107 -17.90 9.57 -23.02
N LYS A 108 -18.46 8.36 -23.18
CA LYS A 108 -17.79 7.19 -23.76
C LYS A 108 -17.23 7.44 -25.16
N ASN A 109 -17.85 8.33 -25.93
CA ASN A 109 -17.43 8.65 -27.29
C ASN A 109 -16.18 9.54 -27.33
N THR A 110 -15.90 10.27 -26.26
CA THR A 110 -14.89 11.35 -26.24
C THR A 110 -13.91 11.22 -25.07
N PHE A 111 -14.10 10.26 -24.16
CA PHE A 111 -13.36 10.13 -22.90
C PHE A 111 -11.84 10.27 -23.08
N PHE A 112 -11.25 9.46 -23.95
CA PHE A 112 -9.81 9.46 -24.19
C PHE A 112 -9.28 10.73 -24.88
N GLU A 113 -10.14 11.46 -25.60
CA GLU A 113 -9.78 12.72 -26.24
C GLU A 113 -9.64 13.86 -25.22
N THR A 114 -10.37 13.77 -24.10
CA THR A 114 -10.38 14.83 -23.07
C THR A 114 -9.07 14.94 -22.29
N LYS A 115 -8.28 13.85 -22.21
CA LYS A 115 -7.09 13.73 -21.35
C LYS A 115 -7.34 14.09 -19.88
N LYS A 116 -8.60 13.95 -19.44
CA LYS A 116 -9.04 14.11 -18.06
C LYS A 116 -9.14 12.75 -17.40
N SER A 117 -8.84 12.67 -16.11
CA SER A 117 -9.19 11.51 -15.29
C SER A 117 -10.73 11.39 -15.18
N PRO A 118 -11.26 10.21 -14.81
CA PRO A 118 -12.69 10.03 -14.60
C PRO A 118 -13.34 11.10 -13.70
N ILE A 119 -12.68 11.44 -12.60
CA ILE A 119 -13.18 12.44 -11.66
C ILE A 119 -13.08 13.86 -12.23
N GLU A 120 -11.99 14.19 -12.93
CA GLU A 120 -11.85 15.48 -13.61
C GLU A 120 -12.96 15.69 -14.65
N LEU A 121 -13.34 14.63 -15.36
CA LEU A 121 -14.42 14.68 -16.33
C LEU A 121 -15.80 14.79 -15.68
N LEU A 122 -16.05 14.02 -14.61
CA LEU A 122 -17.32 14.08 -13.86
C LEU A 122 -17.58 15.47 -13.27
N LEU A 123 -16.53 16.09 -12.73
CA LEU A 123 -16.62 17.36 -12.01
C LEU A 123 -16.46 18.59 -12.92
N ASP A 124 -16.31 18.39 -14.23
CA ASP A 124 -16.14 19.48 -15.18
C ASP A 124 -17.38 20.38 -15.21
N GLY A 125 -17.21 21.65 -14.85
CA GLY A 125 -18.31 22.62 -14.77
C GLY A 125 -19.26 22.42 -13.58
N VAL A 126 -18.97 21.50 -12.65
CA VAL A 126 -19.74 21.35 -11.41
C VAL A 126 -19.43 22.51 -10.47
N THR A 127 -20.47 23.22 -10.04
CA THR A 127 -20.34 24.24 -8.98
C THR A 127 -20.25 23.56 -7.62
N GLU A 128 -19.14 23.76 -6.92
CA GLU A 128 -18.91 23.17 -5.61
C GLU A 128 -19.85 23.72 -4.53
N ILE A 129 -20.21 22.86 -3.58
CA ILE A 129 -20.91 23.23 -2.35
C ILE A 129 -20.01 22.85 -1.20
N GLU A 130 -19.73 23.81 -0.33
CA GLU A 130 -18.94 23.58 0.88
C GLU A 130 -19.54 22.45 1.70
N ASP A 131 -18.68 21.52 2.10
CA ASP A 131 -19.05 20.37 2.90
C ASP A 131 -18.23 20.35 4.19
N THR A 132 -18.78 19.73 5.21
CA THR A 132 -18.13 19.67 6.53
C THR A 132 -17.39 18.36 6.71
N ILE A 133 -16.31 18.41 7.48
CA ILE A 133 -15.58 17.20 7.88
C ILE A 133 -16.52 16.31 8.69
N ASP A 134 -16.63 15.04 8.31
CA ASP A 134 -17.28 14.05 9.17
C ASP A 134 -16.30 13.60 10.26
N ASN A 135 -16.46 14.17 11.45
CA ASN A 135 -15.61 13.84 12.60
C ASN A 135 -15.71 12.36 13.00
N LYS A 136 -16.83 11.66 12.75
CA LYS A 136 -16.92 10.22 13.04
C LYS A 136 -15.99 9.43 12.12
N LEU A 137 -15.97 9.77 10.84
CA LEU A 137 -15.06 9.15 9.87
C LEU A 137 -13.59 9.43 10.24
N VAL A 138 -13.29 10.66 10.67
CA VAL A 138 -11.94 11.02 11.16
C VAL A 138 -11.55 10.18 12.37
N ASP A 139 -12.44 10.03 13.35
CA ASP A 139 -12.16 9.26 14.56
C ASP A 139 -11.99 7.76 14.26
N GLU A 140 -12.76 7.21 13.32
CA GLU A 140 -12.62 5.83 12.86
C GLU A 140 -11.31 5.60 12.10
N LEU A 141 -10.96 6.50 11.18
CA LEU A 141 -9.67 6.46 10.47
C LEU A 141 -8.49 6.53 11.44
N LYS A 142 -8.55 7.42 12.44
CA LYS A 142 -7.51 7.52 13.47
C LYS A 142 -7.35 6.21 14.24
N LYS A 143 -8.45 5.61 14.71
CA LYS A 143 -8.40 4.32 15.41
C LYS A 143 -7.78 3.21 14.57
N GLN A 144 -8.11 3.15 13.28
CA GLN A 144 -7.50 2.17 12.38
C GLN A 144 -6.03 2.43 12.14
N LEU A 145 -5.65 3.68 11.93
CA LEU A 145 -4.26 4.08 11.76
C LEU A 145 -3.43 3.78 13.01
N ASP A 146 -3.96 4.09 14.19
CA ASP A 146 -3.32 3.79 15.47
C ASP A 146 -3.14 2.28 15.64
N SER A 147 -4.20 1.49 15.37
CA SER A 147 -4.12 0.03 15.41
C SER A 147 -3.13 -0.55 14.41
N LEU A 148 -3.04 0.01 13.19
CA LEU A 148 -2.07 -0.42 12.18
C LEU A 148 -0.65 -0.05 12.62
N ASN A 149 -0.44 1.17 13.10
CA ASN A 149 0.86 1.62 13.59
C ASN A 149 1.34 0.77 14.76
N ASP A 150 0.46 0.40 15.69
CA ASP A 150 0.80 -0.49 16.80
C ASP A 150 1.22 -1.88 16.31
N GLN A 151 0.50 -2.43 15.32
CA GLN A 151 0.85 -3.72 14.70
C GLN A 151 2.20 -3.65 13.97
N VAL A 152 2.38 -2.67 13.08
CA VAL A 152 3.61 -2.48 12.31
C VAL A 152 4.80 -2.26 13.24
N LYS A 153 4.62 -1.47 14.31
CA LYS A 153 5.66 -1.22 15.30
C LYS A 153 6.17 -2.52 15.93
N ILE A 154 5.27 -3.44 16.27
CA ILE A 154 5.63 -4.77 16.79
C ILE A 154 6.38 -5.58 15.71
N GLN A 155 5.89 -5.55 14.47
CA GLN A 155 6.50 -6.30 13.37
C GLN A 155 7.95 -5.87 13.10
N ILE A 156 8.25 -4.57 13.17
CA ILE A 156 9.58 -4.02 12.85
C ILE A 156 10.41 -3.66 14.10
N GLU A 157 9.99 -4.07 15.30
CA GLU A 157 10.64 -3.69 16.56
C GLU A 157 12.12 -4.09 16.62
N ASN A 158 12.46 -5.26 16.09
CA ASN A 158 13.85 -5.74 16.00
C ASN A 158 14.71 -4.80 15.14
N ILE A 159 14.15 -4.28 14.04
CA ILE A 159 14.82 -3.31 13.18
C ILE A 159 15.03 -1.99 13.93
N ILE A 160 13.98 -1.42 14.51
CA ILE A 160 14.05 -0.13 15.23
C ILE A 160 15.10 -0.21 16.34
N THR A 161 15.02 -1.25 17.18
CA THR A 161 15.98 -1.47 18.28
C THR A 161 17.40 -1.59 17.75
N SER A 162 17.60 -2.32 16.65
CA SER A 162 18.93 -2.49 16.07
C SER A 162 19.51 -1.20 15.51
N LEU A 163 18.71 -0.30 14.95
CA LEU A 163 19.20 0.95 14.38
C LEU A 163 19.79 1.86 15.47
N ASP A 164 19.20 1.84 16.67
CA ASP A 164 19.63 2.65 17.81
C ASP A 164 20.79 2.03 18.61
N ASP A 165 20.93 0.69 18.61
CA ASP A 165 22.01 -0.01 19.32
C ASP A 165 23.06 -0.61 18.39
N LYS A 166 24.24 0.01 18.37
CA LYS A 166 25.41 -0.45 17.58
C LYS A 166 26.06 -1.72 18.12
N ASN A 167 25.72 -2.15 19.34
CA ASN A 167 26.23 -3.41 19.89
C ASN A 167 25.53 -4.63 19.28
N ILE A 168 24.36 -4.44 18.63
CA ILE A 168 23.67 -5.50 17.89
C ILE A 168 24.39 -5.69 16.53
N PRO A 169 25.06 -6.83 16.29
CA PRO A 169 25.76 -7.07 15.04
C PRO A 169 24.77 -7.26 13.88
N TYR A 170 25.25 -7.01 12.67
CA TYR A 170 24.49 -7.30 11.45
C TYR A 170 25.04 -8.51 10.73
N LEU A 171 24.15 -9.33 10.19
CA LEU A 171 24.45 -10.34 9.19
C LEU A 171 23.96 -9.83 7.83
N LYS A 172 24.89 -9.56 6.92
CA LYS A 172 24.62 -9.25 5.51
C LYS A 172 24.69 -10.52 4.69
N ILE A 173 23.63 -10.81 3.96
CA ILE A 173 23.51 -11.98 3.12
C ILE A 173 23.26 -11.53 1.68
N ASP A 174 23.99 -12.11 0.74
CA ASP A 174 23.74 -11.91 -0.67
C ASP A 174 22.40 -12.58 -1.08
N PRO A 175 21.43 -11.84 -1.61
CA PRO A 175 20.16 -12.41 -2.08
C PRO A 175 20.34 -13.45 -3.19
N GLU A 176 21.50 -13.51 -3.87
CA GLU A 176 21.81 -14.57 -4.85
C GLU A 176 21.78 -15.98 -4.24
N TYR A 177 21.97 -16.12 -2.92
CA TYR A 177 21.86 -17.42 -2.24
C TYR A 177 20.42 -17.85 -1.97
N ILE A 178 19.40 -17.02 -2.25
CA ILE A 178 18.01 -17.39 -2.01
C ILE A 178 17.63 -18.58 -2.91
N VAL A 179 17.08 -19.62 -2.30
CA VAL A 179 16.50 -20.77 -2.98
C VAL A 179 15.00 -20.85 -2.74
N GLY A 180 14.25 -21.04 -3.82
CA GLY A 180 12.79 -21.10 -3.78
C GLY A 180 12.13 -19.73 -3.73
N SER A 181 11.05 -19.61 -2.96
CA SER A 181 10.25 -18.40 -2.86
C SER A 181 10.53 -17.66 -1.56
N ILE A 182 10.45 -16.34 -1.62
CA ILE A 182 10.38 -15.47 -0.45
C ILE A 182 8.92 -15.30 -0.01
N ALA A 183 8.70 -15.11 1.28
CA ALA A 183 7.44 -14.65 1.85
C ALA A 183 7.70 -13.40 2.69
N LEU A 184 6.77 -12.44 2.65
CA LEU A 184 6.80 -11.21 3.45
C LEU A 184 5.37 -10.70 3.62
N SER A 185 5.11 -9.94 4.69
CA SER A 185 3.80 -9.35 4.94
C SER A 185 3.72 -7.86 4.62
N GLY A 186 4.85 -7.18 4.44
CA GLY A 186 4.86 -5.77 4.10
C GLY A 186 6.22 -5.19 3.72
N PHE A 187 6.15 -4.04 3.06
CA PHE A 187 7.29 -3.19 2.71
C PHE A 187 7.14 -1.87 3.44
N PHE A 188 8.16 -1.49 4.21
CA PHE A 188 8.15 -0.25 4.97
C PHE A 188 9.41 0.56 4.71
N SER A 189 9.34 1.87 4.89
CA SER A 189 10.49 2.75 4.88
C SER A 189 10.60 3.45 6.24
N TYR A 190 11.74 3.31 6.91
CA TYR A 190 11.99 3.92 8.22
C TYR A 190 13.42 4.47 8.27
N ASN A 191 13.56 5.76 8.62
CA ASN A 191 14.85 6.47 8.64
C ASN A 191 15.69 6.28 7.36
N LYS A 192 15.03 6.27 6.19
CA LYS A 192 15.63 6.02 4.86
C LYS A 192 16.20 4.60 4.66
N ASN A 193 15.73 3.63 5.44
CA ASN A 193 16.01 2.22 5.21
C ASN A 193 14.74 1.54 4.74
N ASP A 194 14.89 0.67 3.74
CA ASP A 194 13.81 -0.19 3.28
C ASP A 194 13.78 -1.44 4.16
N ILE A 195 12.58 -1.79 4.62
CA ILE A 195 12.31 -2.88 5.56
C ILE A 195 11.38 -3.87 4.88
N TYR A 196 11.76 -5.14 4.89
CA TYR A 196 10.85 -6.24 4.58
C TYR A 196 10.37 -6.82 5.90
N ALA A 197 9.07 -6.69 6.16
CA ALA A 197 8.48 -7.17 7.39
C ALA A 197 8.09 -8.64 7.30
N GLU A 198 8.27 -9.35 8.41
CA GLU A 198 7.89 -10.77 8.54
C GLU A 198 8.47 -11.62 7.39
N PHE A 199 9.74 -11.34 7.05
CA PHE A 199 10.41 -11.97 5.93
C PHE A 199 10.77 -13.42 6.28
N SER A 200 10.47 -14.33 5.35
CA SER A 200 10.89 -15.73 5.38
C SER A 200 11.58 -16.09 4.07
N ALA A 201 12.75 -16.70 4.16
CA ALA A 201 13.51 -17.20 3.02
C ALA A 201 14.44 -18.34 3.45
N ASN A 202 14.89 -19.10 2.45
CA ASN A 202 15.99 -20.05 2.61
C ASN A 202 17.16 -19.57 1.78
N TYR A 203 18.33 -19.50 2.39
CA TYR A 203 19.60 -19.23 1.73
C TYR A 203 20.42 -20.53 1.66
N GLU A 204 20.98 -20.81 0.49
CA GLU A 204 21.91 -21.92 0.25
C GLU A 204 23.20 -21.37 -0.36
N GLN A 205 24.21 -21.15 0.49
CA GLN A 205 25.53 -20.73 0.05
C GLN A 205 26.33 -21.92 -0.51
N ASP A 206 26.20 -23.08 0.15
CA ASP A 206 26.59 -24.39 -0.36
C ASP A 206 25.82 -25.50 0.39
N SER A 207 26.05 -26.77 0.01
CA SER A 207 25.34 -27.92 0.56
C SER A 207 25.49 -28.13 2.08
N SER A 208 26.48 -27.50 2.71
CA SER A 208 26.72 -27.57 4.16
C SER A 208 26.45 -26.23 4.87
N ASN A 209 26.13 -25.17 4.13
CA ASN A 209 25.92 -23.82 4.64
C ASN A 209 24.59 -23.28 4.11
N THR A 210 23.55 -23.61 4.86
CA THR A 210 22.18 -23.17 4.61
C THR A 210 21.65 -22.39 5.79
N LEU A 211 20.83 -21.38 5.52
CA LEU A 211 20.16 -20.58 6.53
C LEU A 211 18.67 -20.49 6.21
N ASN A 212 17.85 -20.89 7.17
CA ASN A 212 16.43 -20.59 7.17
C ASN A 212 16.17 -19.34 8.00
N VAL A 213 15.50 -18.37 7.37
CA VAL A 213 14.93 -17.20 8.03
C VAL A 213 13.43 -17.39 8.03
N ASP A 214 12.80 -17.25 9.18
CA ASP A 214 11.35 -17.38 9.32
C ASP A 214 10.74 -16.22 10.11
N ASN A 215 9.81 -15.50 9.47
CA ASN A 215 8.98 -14.47 10.05
C ASN A 215 9.79 -13.44 10.87
N LEU A 216 10.84 -12.91 10.23
CA LEU A 216 11.77 -11.96 10.81
C LEU A 216 11.88 -10.73 9.92
N SER A 217 11.71 -9.54 10.48
CA SER A 217 11.87 -8.32 9.70
C SER A 217 13.35 -8.04 9.44
N ILE A 218 13.68 -7.68 8.19
CA ILE A 218 15.05 -7.44 7.71
C ILE A 218 15.17 -6.07 7.04
N LEU A 219 16.38 -5.53 6.94
CA LEU A 219 16.66 -4.38 6.07
C LEU A 219 17.07 -4.88 4.69
N SER A 220 16.67 -4.18 3.63
CA SER A 220 17.24 -4.34 2.29
C SER A 220 18.06 -3.10 1.96
N LYS A 221 19.37 -3.26 1.78
CA LYS A 221 20.27 -2.12 1.57
C LYS A 221 21.54 -2.52 0.85
N ASP A 222 21.96 -1.68 -0.09
CA ASP A 222 23.21 -1.83 -0.86
C ASP A 222 23.34 -3.22 -1.54
N GLY A 223 22.22 -3.79 -1.96
CA GLY A 223 22.16 -5.12 -2.59
C GLY A 223 22.18 -6.30 -1.62
N PHE A 224 22.15 -6.08 -0.31
CA PHE A 224 22.13 -7.13 0.71
C PHE A 224 20.80 -7.20 1.46
N ASP A 225 20.46 -8.42 1.86
CA ASP A 225 19.52 -8.66 2.95
C ASP A 225 20.29 -8.58 4.28
N ILE A 226 19.87 -7.69 5.16
CA ILE A 226 20.57 -7.41 6.42
C ILE A 226 19.69 -7.80 7.61
N ILE A 227 20.18 -8.78 8.36
CA ILE A 227 19.53 -9.32 9.55
C ILE A 227 20.22 -8.78 10.81
N PRO A 228 19.51 -8.04 11.68
CA PRO A 228 20.00 -7.75 13.01
C PRO A 228 20.07 -9.03 13.86
N LEU A 229 21.27 -9.34 14.37
CA LEU A 229 21.50 -10.52 15.19
C LEU A 229 21.16 -10.24 16.65
N THR A 230 19.87 -10.17 16.96
CA THR A 230 19.34 -9.96 18.32
C THR A 230 19.22 -11.25 19.12
N GLU A 231 19.28 -12.40 18.46
CA GLU A 231 19.19 -13.73 19.06
C GLU A 231 20.58 -14.34 19.25
N GLU A 232 20.68 -15.40 20.06
CA GLU A 232 21.96 -16.05 20.32
C GLU A 232 22.56 -16.71 19.05
N PHE A 233 23.85 -16.48 18.83
CA PHE A 233 24.61 -17.09 17.75
C PHE A 233 26.01 -17.47 18.22
N GLU A 234 26.62 -18.43 17.52
CA GLU A 234 28.01 -18.83 17.73
C GLU A 234 28.83 -18.54 16.47
N ILE A 235 30.07 -18.10 16.64
CA ILE A 235 31.06 -18.04 15.57
C ILE A 235 32.09 -19.13 15.82
N LYS A 236 32.31 -20.01 14.83
CA LYS A 236 33.39 -21.01 14.83
C LYS A 236 34.20 -20.83 13.55
N ASP A 237 35.44 -20.41 13.71
CA ASP A 237 36.31 -20.02 12.61
C ASP A 237 35.64 -18.95 11.73
N ASP A 238 35.30 -19.28 10.48
CA ASP A 238 34.62 -18.41 9.53
C ASP A 238 33.16 -18.80 9.30
N ILE A 239 32.54 -19.55 10.21
CA ILE A 239 31.15 -20.00 10.14
C ILE A 239 30.34 -19.37 11.27
N ILE A 240 29.25 -18.69 10.91
CA ILE A 240 28.20 -18.31 11.87
C ILE A 240 27.19 -19.43 12.00
N ILE A 241 26.81 -19.76 13.24
CA ILE A 241 25.84 -20.80 13.58
C ILE A 241 24.67 -20.16 14.32
N LEU A 242 23.49 -20.31 13.75
CA LEU A 242 22.24 -19.70 14.18
C LEU A 242 21.26 -20.82 14.58
N LYS A 243 20.65 -20.70 15.77
CA LYS A 243 19.92 -21.81 16.41
C LYS A 243 18.53 -21.42 16.93
N SER A 244 18.07 -20.21 16.63
CA SER A 244 16.75 -19.77 17.09
C SER A 244 15.65 -20.33 16.20
N ASP A 245 14.40 -20.12 16.60
CA ASP A 245 13.23 -20.52 15.81
C ASP A 245 13.10 -19.69 14.53
N LYS A 246 13.51 -18.41 14.57
CA LYS A 246 13.41 -17.46 13.43
C LYS A 246 14.64 -17.47 12.53
N LEU A 247 15.77 -17.94 13.02
CA LEU A 247 17.06 -17.85 12.34
C LEU A 247 17.87 -19.11 12.63
N LYS A 248 17.87 -20.05 11.68
CA LYS A 248 18.39 -21.39 11.88
C LYS A 248 19.26 -21.87 10.74
N GLY A 249 20.49 -22.24 11.06
CA GLY A 249 21.43 -22.81 10.10
C GLY A 249 22.83 -22.25 10.25
N THR A 250 23.60 -22.31 9.17
CA THR A 250 25.00 -21.87 9.14
C THR A 250 25.34 -21.14 7.85
N LEU A 251 26.19 -20.12 7.94
CA LEU A 251 26.78 -19.45 6.77
C LEU A 251 28.28 -19.25 6.97
N LYS A 252 29.04 -19.32 5.87
CA LYS A 252 30.41 -18.83 5.84
C LYS A 252 30.41 -17.32 5.72
N ILE A 253 31.19 -16.67 6.57
CA ILE A 253 31.19 -15.22 6.74
C ILE A 253 32.59 -14.64 6.74
N THR A 254 32.68 -13.36 6.37
CA THR A 254 33.76 -12.46 6.74
C THR A 254 33.28 -11.54 7.86
N THR A 255 34.18 -11.13 8.75
CA THR A 255 33.87 -10.16 9.81
C THR A 255 34.50 -8.82 9.49
N SER A 256 33.72 -7.75 9.60
CA SER A 256 34.16 -6.37 9.43
C SER A 256 33.55 -5.48 10.51
N THR A 257 33.90 -4.19 10.48
CA THR A 257 33.28 -3.16 11.32
C THR A 257 32.82 -2.03 10.43
N GLU A 258 31.54 -1.69 10.51
CA GLU A 258 30.92 -0.61 9.74
C GLU A 258 30.26 0.37 10.73
N ASP A 259 30.64 1.65 10.67
CA ASP A 259 30.12 2.70 11.56
C ASP A 259 30.17 2.37 13.07
N GLY A 260 31.16 1.56 13.48
CA GLY A 260 31.33 1.08 14.84
C GLY A 260 30.45 -0.11 15.24
N ARG A 261 29.76 -0.74 14.29
CA ARG A 261 29.00 -1.98 14.45
C ARG A 261 29.77 -3.16 13.85
N THR A 262 29.76 -4.30 14.52
CA THR A 262 30.26 -5.56 13.95
C THR A 262 29.33 -6.02 12.83
N VAL A 263 29.90 -6.33 11.66
CA VAL A 263 29.16 -6.84 10.51
C VAL A 263 29.76 -8.17 10.06
N TYR A 264 28.90 -9.15 9.88
CA TYR A 264 29.21 -10.43 9.29
C TYR A 264 28.64 -10.45 7.87
N THR A 265 29.46 -10.70 6.86
CA THR A 265 29.02 -10.71 5.46
C THR A 265 29.23 -12.09 4.87
N SER A 266 28.19 -12.67 4.26
CA SER A 266 28.29 -13.95 3.55
C SER A 266 29.39 -13.92 2.48
N LYS A 267 30.16 -15.01 2.41
CA LYS A 267 31.31 -15.18 1.50
C LYS A 267 30.97 -15.73 0.12
#